data_AF-A0A8T0PBP7-F1
#
_entry.id   AF-A0A8T0PBP7-F1
#
_cell.length_a   1.000
_cell.length_b   1.000
_cell.length_c   1.000
_cell.angle_alpha   90.00
_cell.angle_beta   90.00
_cell.angle_gamma   90.00
#
_symmetry.space_group_name_H-M   'P 1'
#
loop_
_entity.id
_entity.type
_entity.pdbx_description
1 polymer ?
#
loop_
_entity_poly.entity_id
_entity_poly.type
_entity_poly.pdbx_seq_one_letter_code
_entity_poly.pdbx_strand_id
1 'polypeptide(L)'
;MSRFGKSLHQRWDEDDESDDDDLLILDGLIEGSKRNKQKKNFRGSLPSRHSVRRGILGGHDGIFRDYFADPCIYNNKHFRRRFRMSKSLFLQIVAAVESHDDYFL
;
A
#
# COMPACT_ATOMS: atom_id res chain seq x y z
N MET A 1 -51.48 3.91 65.70
CA MET A 1 -51.58 5.35 65.36
C MET A 1 -51.21 5.48 63.88
N SER A 2 -52.18 5.73 62.98
CA SER A 2 -52.42 7.07 62.37
C SER A 2 -51.44 7.34 61.20
N ARG A 3 -51.78 7.57 59.91
CA ARG A 3 -53.04 7.92 59.23
C ARG A 3 -53.05 7.46 57.75
N PHE A 4 -54.28 7.30 57.25
CA PHE A 4 -54.71 7.15 55.87
C PHE A 4 -54.36 8.33 54.94
N GLY A 5 -54.30 8.01 53.62
CA GLY A 5 -54.83 8.85 52.53
C GLY A 5 -53.78 9.40 51.55
N LYS A 6 -53.99 9.48 50.24
CA LYS A 6 -55.13 9.15 49.36
C LYS A 6 -54.57 8.89 47.94
N SER A 7 -55.22 7.98 47.22
CA SER A 7 -55.11 7.82 45.77
C SER A 7 -55.71 9.05 45.05
N LEU A 8 -55.07 9.49 43.96
CA LEU A 8 -55.82 10.02 42.81
C LEU A 8 -55.11 9.67 41.48
N HIS A 9 -55.93 9.13 40.60
CA HIS A 9 -55.75 8.60 39.26
C HIS A 9 -55.44 9.74 38.25
N GLN A 10 -54.30 9.65 37.55
CA GLN A 10 -54.15 9.42 36.10
C GLN A 10 -54.47 10.57 35.14
N ARG A 11 -53.76 10.47 34.00
CA ARG A 11 -54.15 10.89 32.65
C ARG A 11 -53.66 12.29 32.27
N TRP A 12 -52.45 12.34 31.72
CA TRP A 12 -52.10 13.37 30.74
C TRP A 12 -52.11 12.67 29.39
N ASP A 13 -52.93 13.21 28.50
CA ASP A 13 -53.13 12.79 27.13
C ASP A 13 -51.86 13.02 26.29
N GLU A 14 -51.76 12.23 25.23
CA GLU A 14 -50.79 12.30 24.16
C GLU A 14 -50.93 13.64 23.41
N ASP A 15 -49.84 14.38 23.22
CA ASP A 15 -49.72 15.33 22.11
C ASP A 15 -48.47 14.92 21.31
N ASP A 16 -48.76 14.57 20.06
CA ASP A 16 -47.89 14.02 19.01
C ASP A 16 -46.70 14.95 18.73
N GLU A 17 -45.48 14.46 18.94
CA GLU A 17 -44.25 15.18 18.56
C GLU A 17 -44.16 15.12 17.02
N SER A 18 -44.59 16.20 16.34
CA SER A 18 -44.56 16.31 14.88
C SER A 18 -43.12 16.13 14.38
N ASP A 19 -42.90 15.05 13.63
CA ASP A 19 -41.60 14.60 13.11
C ASP A 19 -41.16 15.46 11.91
N ASP A 20 -40.92 16.73 12.19
CA ASP A 20 -40.41 17.71 11.23
C ASP A 20 -38.96 17.37 10.81
N ASP A 21 -38.28 16.60 11.65
CA ASP A 21 -36.91 16.11 11.50
C ASP A 21 -36.83 14.99 10.45
N ASP A 22 -37.81 14.09 10.41
CA ASP A 22 -37.91 13.02 9.42
C ASP A 22 -38.01 13.55 7.99
N LEU A 23 -38.72 14.66 7.80
CA LEU A 23 -38.89 15.32 6.52
C LEU A 23 -37.57 15.96 6.04
N LEU A 24 -36.81 16.54 6.95
CA LEU A 24 -35.45 17.05 6.72
C LEU A 24 -34.44 15.92 6.41
N ILE A 25 -34.56 14.78 7.09
CA ILE A 25 -33.71 13.60 6.85
C ILE A 25 -33.96 13.02 5.46
N LEU A 26 -35.23 12.89 5.07
CA LEU A 26 -35.61 12.35 3.76
C LEU A 26 -35.15 13.25 2.61
N ASP A 27 -35.34 14.57 2.73
CA ASP A 27 -34.89 15.52 1.72
C ASP A 27 -33.35 15.54 1.62
N GLY A 28 -32.65 15.49 2.77
CA GLY A 28 -31.20 15.33 2.81
C GLY A 28 -30.69 14.03 2.17
N LEU A 29 -31.44 12.93 2.28
CA LEU A 29 -31.12 11.65 1.63
C LEU A 29 -31.34 11.72 0.11
N ILE A 30 -32.42 12.37 -0.32
CA ILE A 30 -32.76 12.58 -1.73
C ILE A 30 -31.74 13.51 -2.41
N GLU A 31 -31.37 14.63 -1.76
CA GLU A 31 -30.32 15.54 -2.24
C GLU A 31 -28.93 14.89 -2.21
N GLY A 32 -28.64 14.10 -1.18
CA GLY A 32 -27.43 13.28 -1.09
C GLY A 32 -27.30 12.28 -2.24
N SER A 33 -28.42 11.71 -2.70
CA SER A 33 -28.48 10.76 -3.80
C SER A 33 -28.41 11.42 -5.19
N LYS A 34 -28.76 12.70 -5.32
CA LYS A 34 -28.65 13.50 -6.56
C LYS A 34 -27.22 14.00 -6.84
N ARG A 35 -26.26 13.76 -5.94
CA ARG A 35 -24.84 14.06 -6.16
C ARG A 35 -24.34 13.20 -7.31
N ASN A 36 -24.35 13.80 -8.50
CA ASN A 36 -23.79 13.24 -9.71
C ASN A 36 -22.35 12.81 -9.39
N LYS A 37 -22.11 11.50 -9.36
CA LYS A 37 -20.77 10.92 -9.23
C LYS A 37 -20.03 11.23 -10.52
N GLN A 38 -19.63 12.49 -10.71
CA GLN A 38 -18.53 12.78 -11.60
C GLN A 38 -17.37 11.96 -11.05
N LYS A 39 -17.11 10.83 -11.71
CA LYS A 39 -15.95 9.99 -11.42
C LYS A 39 -14.78 10.96 -11.49
N LYS A 40 -14.19 11.28 -10.34
CA LYS A 40 -12.88 11.91 -10.33
C LYS A 40 -12.04 11.01 -11.23
N ASN A 41 -11.54 11.53 -12.34
CA ASN A 41 -10.65 10.78 -13.22
C ASN A 41 -9.51 10.31 -12.33
N PHE A 42 -9.55 9.04 -11.93
CA PHE A 42 -8.52 8.46 -11.10
C PHE A 42 -7.25 8.62 -11.92
N ARG A 43 -6.33 9.46 -11.45
CA ARG A 43 -4.96 9.55 -11.97
C ARG A 43 -4.22 8.28 -11.55
N GLY A 44 -4.76 7.12 -11.95
CA GLY A 44 -4.11 5.85 -11.77
C GLY A 44 -2.76 5.84 -12.46
N SER A 45 -2.03 4.75 -12.30
CA SER A 45 -0.75 4.50 -12.95
C SER A 45 -0.82 4.94 -14.42
N LEU A 46 0.03 5.90 -14.80
CA LEU A 46 0.30 6.17 -16.21
C LEU A 46 0.65 4.84 -16.91
N PRO A 47 0.35 4.69 -18.22
CA PRO A 47 0.69 3.49 -18.97
C PRO A 47 2.10 3.03 -18.62
N SER A 48 2.23 1.76 -18.23
CA SER A 48 3.45 1.23 -17.62
C SER A 48 4.69 1.63 -18.42
N ARG A 49 5.77 2.01 -17.73
CA ARG A 49 7.06 2.33 -18.34
C ARG A 49 7.40 1.33 -19.44
N HIS A 50 7.64 1.83 -20.65
CA HIS A 50 8.04 0.98 -21.77
C HIS A 50 9.35 0.25 -21.44
N SER A 51 9.30 -1.08 -21.44
CA SER A 51 10.45 -1.94 -21.17
C SER A 51 11.39 -1.92 -22.38
N VAL A 52 12.52 -1.23 -22.25
CA VAL A 52 13.58 -1.26 -23.24
C VAL A 52 14.37 -2.57 -23.06
N ARG A 53 14.49 -3.38 -24.11
CA ARG A 53 15.35 -4.57 -24.12
C ARG A 53 16.82 -4.15 -24.15
N ARG A 54 17.47 -4.10 -22.98
CA ARG A 54 18.87 -3.65 -22.82
C ARG A 54 19.93 -4.73 -23.04
N GLY A 55 19.55 -5.91 -23.55
CA GLY A 55 20.50 -7.03 -23.72
C GLY A 55 21.10 -7.49 -22.39
N ILE A 56 20.24 -7.89 -21.44
CA ILE A 56 20.63 -8.22 -20.05
C ILE A 56 21.75 -9.26 -20.01
N LEU A 57 21.64 -10.31 -20.83
CA LEU A 57 22.64 -11.39 -20.91
C LEU A 57 24.03 -10.86 -21.28
N GLY A 58 24.13 -10.02 -22.31
CA GLY A 58 25.41 -9.42 -22.70
C GLY A 58 25.98 -8.47 -21.64
N GLY A 59 25.11 -7.78 -20.91
CA GLY A 59 25.51 -6.96 -19.76
C GLY A 59 26.07 -7.81 -18.61
N HIS A 60 25.45 -8.97 -18.34
CA HIS A 60 25.93 -9.93 -17.35
C HIS A 60 27.32 -10.46 -17.71
N ASP A 61 27.50 -10.94 -18.95
CA ASP A 61 28.77 -11.48 -19.42
C ASP A 61 29.89 -10.44 -19.37
N GLY A 62 29.58 -9.17 -19.68
CA GLY A 62 30.50 -8.06 -19.55
C GLY A 62 30.97 -7.86 -18.12
N ILE A 63 30.03 -7.80 -17.16
CA ILE A 63 30.37 -7.65 -15.73
C ILE A 63 31.23 -8.83 -15.26
N PHE A 64 30.89 -10.06 -15.66
CA PHE A 64 31.66 -11.25 -15.29
C PHE A 64 33.09 -11.18 -15.84
N ARG A 65 33.25 -10.90 -17.13
CA ARG A 65 34.57 -10.81 -17.78
C ARG A 65 35.44 -9.71 -17.18
N ASP A 66 34.84 -8.56 -16.89
CA ASP A 66 35.57 -7.39 -16.44
C ASP A 66 36.08 -7.54 -15.00
N TYR A 67 35.27 -8.13 -14.12
CA TYR A 67 35.54 -8.14 -12.68
C TYR A 67 35.83 -9.51 -12.09
N PHE A 68 35.36 -10.61 -12.68
CA PHE A 68 35.38 -11.93 -12.06
C PHE A 68 36.22 -12.97 -12.80
N ALA A 69 36.38 -12.87 -14.12
CA ALA A 69 37.25 -13.75 -14.90
C ALA A 69 38.72 -13.67 -14.49
N ASP A 70 39.52 -14.69 -14.82
CA ASP A 70 40.97 -14.70 -14.62
C ASP A 70 41.70 -14.69 -15.96
N PRO A 71 42.56 -13.70 -16.25
CA PRO A 71 42.79 -12.46 -15.49
C PRO A 71 41.63 -11.45 -15.64
N CYS A 72 41.26 -10.78 -14.55
CA CYS A 72 40.23 -9.72 -14.58
C CYS A 72 40.81 -8.39 -15.08
N ILE A 73 40.00 -7.61 -15.80
CA ILE A 73 40.39 -6.28 -16.32
C ILE A 73 40.50 -5.26 -15.19
N TYR A 74 39.57 -5.31 -14.24
CA TYR A 74 39.50 -4.36 -13.14
C TYR A 74 39.82 -4.99 -11.78
N ASN A 75 40.81 -4.40 -11.09
CA ASN A 75 41.19 -4.81 -9.74
C ASN A 75 40.10 -4.51 -8.67
N ASN A 76 40.34 -5.01 -7.47
CA ASN A 76 39.44 -4.86 -6.31
C ASN A 76 39.15 -3.40 -5.93
N LYS A 77 40.06 -2.45 -6.18
CA LYS A 77 39.83 -1.01 -5.90
C LYS A 77 38.76 -0.45 -6.84
N HIS A 78 38.79 -0.84 -8.12
CA HIS A 78 37.76 -0.46 -9.08
C HIS A 78 36.40 -1.06 -8.73
N PHE A 79 36.36 -2.35 -8.37
CA PHE A 79 35.13 -3.01 -7.92
C PHE A 79 34.49 -2.29 -6.73
N ARG A 80 35.30 -2.01 -5.68
CA ARG A 80 34.86 -1.24 -4.50
C ARG A 80 34.31 0.13 -4.86
N ARG A 81 34.96 0.85 -5.77
CA ARG A 81 34.48 2.18 -6.19
C ARG A 81 33.16 2.10 -6.95
N ARG A 82 32.96 1.07 -7.79
CA ARG A 82 31.78 0.93 -8.65
C ARG A 82 30.55 0.40 -7.90
N PHE A 83 30.71 -0.68 -7.15
CA PHE A 83 29.64 -1.37 -6.45
C PHE A 83 29.54 -1.00 -4.97
N ARG A 84 30.48 -0.17 -4.48
CA ARG A 84 30.52 0.33 -3.09
C ARG A 84 30.70 -0.78 -2.03
N MET A 85 31.19 -1.96 -2.44
CA MET A 85 31.46 -3.13 -1.59
C MET A 85 32.74 -3.85 -2.01
N SER A 86 33.38 -4.62 -1.12
CA SER A 86 34.52 -5.45 -1.52
C SER A 86 34.06 -6.66 -2.33
N LYS A 87 34.91 -7.11 -3.27
CA LYS A 87 34.67 -8.33 -4.06
C LYS A 87 34.57 -9.56 -3.15
N SER A 88 35.36 -9.63 -2.07
CA SER A 88 35.30 -10.73 -1.11
C SER A 88 33.96 -10.80 -0.38
N LEU A 89 33.41 -9.66 0.05
CA LEU A 89 32.12 -9.60 0.72
C LEU A 89 30.99 -10.00 -0.23
N PHE A 90 31.08 -9.56 -1.49
CA PHE A 90 30.13 -9.99 -2.52
C PHE A 90 30.11 -11.52 -2.67
N LEU A 91 31.28 -12.15 -2.78
CA LEU A 91 31.40 -13.61 -2.89
C LEU A 91 30.89 -14.34 -1.64
N GLN A 92 31.09 -13.78 -0.45
CA GLN A 92 30.53 -14.35 0.79
C GLN A 92 28.99 -14.30 0.80
N ILE A 93 28.41 -13.21 0.32
CA ILE A 93 26.95 -13.08 0.20
C ILE A 93 26.42 -14.07 -0.84
N VAL A 94 27.08 -14.20 -1.99
CA VAL A 94 26.71 -15.18 -3.02
C VAL A 94 26.72 -16.59 -2.43
N ALA A 95 27.82 -17.00 -1.79
CA ALA A 95 27.91 -18.33 -1.17
C ALA A 95 26.84 -18.55 -0.08
N ALA A 96 26.53 -17.53 0.72
CA ALA A 96 25.47 -17.62 1.73
C ALA A 96 24.07 -17.78 1.10
N VAL A 97 23.79 -17.07 0.00
CA VAL A 97 22.52 -17.17 -0.73
C VAL A 97 22.40 -18.54 -1.41
N GLU A 98 23.43 -18.99 -2.12
CA GLU A 98 23.50 -20.31 -2.76
C GLU A 98 23.31 -21.44 -1.74
N SER A 99 23.82 -21.29 -0.51
CA SER A 99 23.64 -22.30 0.55
C SER A 99 22.23 -22.37 1.12
N HIS A 100 21.41 -21.32 0.92
CA HIS A 100 20.10 -21.20 1.55
C HIS A 100 18.94 -21.45 0.58
N ASP A 101 19.14 -21.20 -0.71
CA ASP A 101 18.09 -21.28 -1.72
C ASP A 101 18.59 -21.97 -3.00
N ASP A 102 17.99 -23.12 -3.31
CA ASP A 102 18.31 -23.96 -4.48
C ASP A 102 18.10 -23.24 -5.81
N TYR A 103 17.31 -22.14 -5.85
CA TYR A 103 17.15 -21.33 -7.06
C TYR A 103 18.46 -20.73 -7.56
N PHE A 104 19.43 -20.51 -6.67
CA PHE A 104 20.71 -19.86 -6.99
C PHE A 104 21.85 -20.84 -7.28
N LEU A 105 21.59 -22.16 -7.27
CA LEU A 105 22.56 -23.21 -7.60
C LEU A 105 22.77 -23.39 -9.11
#